data_AF-A0A534AXA9-F1
#
_entry.id   AF-A0A534AXA9-F1
#
_cell.length_a   1.000
_cell.length_b   1.000
_cell.length_c   1.000
_cell.angle_alpha   90.00
_cell.angle_beta   90.00
_cell.angle_gamma   90.00
#
_symmetry.space_group_name_H-M   'P 1'
#
loop_
_entity.id
_entity.type
_entity.pdbx_description
1 polymer ?
#
loop_
_entity_poly.entity_id
_entity_poly.type
_entity_poly.pdbx_seq_one_letter_code
_entity_poly.pdbx_strand_id
1 'polypeptide(L)'
;MQSEYDRRGTRAEFVVIGYDPDNDDAAAWRQYRRSRHLTRGNWHFLIGAREAVEQTARRLGFEFWRYDQHVVHDSRVLYFDERGTLVATGETTELESTKR
;
A
#
# COMPACT_ATOMS: atom_id res chain seq x y z
N MET A 1 -9.78 -9.02 0.41
CA MET A 1 -8.47 -9.63 0.74
C MET A 1 -8.43 -10.14 2.18
N GLN A 2 -8.50 -9.28 3.22
CA GLN A 2 -8.46 -9.73 4.63
C GLN A 2 -9.51 -10.81 4.97
N SER A 3 -10.74 -10.65 4.51
CA SER A 3 -11.82 -11.63 4.74
C SER A 3 -11.52 -13.03 4.19
N GLU A 4 -10.66 -13.14 3.17
CA GLU A 4 -10.22 -14.43 2.61
C GLU A 4 -9.29 -15.16 3.58
N TYR A 5 -8.29 -14.45 4.11
CA TYR A 5 -7.36 -14.99 5.10
C TYR A 5 -8.09 -15.35 6.40
N ASP A 6 -9.05 -14.50 6.82
CA ASP A 6 -9.89 -14.76 7.97
C ASP A 6 -10.71 -16.06 7.81
N ARG A 7 -11.32 -16.27 6.62
CA ARG A 7 -12.09 -17.48 6.33
C ARG A 7 -11.24 -18.74 6.32
N ARG A 8 -9.97 -18.63 5.94
CA ARG A 8 -8.99 -19.74 5.93
C ARG A 8 -8.34 -19.99 7.29
N GLY A 9 -8.59 -19.13 8.28
CA GLY A 9 -7.91 -19.19 9.58
C GLY A 9 -6.40 -18.92 9.48
N THR A 10 -5.95 -18.27 8.41
CA THR A 10 -4.53 -17.96 8.16
C THR A 10 -4.22 -16.56 8.64
N ARG A 11 -3.14 -16.39 9.42
CA ARG A 11 -2.67 -15.05 9.82
C ARG A 11 -1.96 -14.39 8.65
N ALA A 12 -2.27 -13.11 8.42
CA ALA A 12 -1.60 -12.27 7.45
C ALA A 12 -1.46 -10.85 8.00
N GLU A 13 -0.32 -10.24 7.74
CA GLU A 13 -0.07 -8.83 7.99
C GLU A 13 -0.22 -8.07 6.67
N PHE A 14 -0.88 -6.91 6.72
CA PHE A 14 -1.10 -6.05 5.57
C PHE A 14 -0.28 -4.78 5.75
N VAL A 15 0.59 -4.49 4.79
CA VAL A 15 1.41 -3.28 4.78
C VAL A 15 0.98 -2.42 3.60
N VAL A 16 0.53 -1.21 3.89
CA VAL A 16 0.18 -0.19 2.90
C VAL A 16 1.29 0.85 2.89
N ILE A 17 1.85 1.11 1.72
CA ILE A 17 2.95 2.06 1.54
C ILE A 17 2.41 3.23 0.72
N GLY A 18 2.49 4.43 1.29
CA GLY A 18 2.23 5.67 0.57
C GLY A 18 3.34 6.02 -0.39
N TYR A 19 2.99 6.36 -1.63
CA TYR A 19 3.96 6.83 -2.64
C TYR A 19 3.89 8.36 -2.86
N ASP A 20 3.04 9.08 -2.14
CA ASP A 20 2.97 10.54 -2.16
C ASP A 20 3.45 11.14 -0.83
N PRO A 21 4.77 11.28 -0.60
CA PRO A 21 5.32 11.75 0.66
C PRO A 21 4.93 13.19 1.04
N ASP A 22 4.36 13.98 0.11
CA ASP A 22 3.85 15.32 0.41
C ASP A 22 2.44 15.30 1.01
N ASN A 23 1.68 14.22 0.79
CA ASN A 23 0.26 14.14 1.16
C ASN A 23 -0.05 12.94 2.08
N ASP A 24 0.72 11.86 2.00
CA ASP A 24 0.55 10.64 2.78
C ASP A 24 1.11 10.81 4.19
N ASP A 25 0.37 11.51 5.04
CA ASP A 25 0.69 11.71 6.45
C ASP A 25 -0.16 10.83 7.39
N ALA A 26 0.12 10.93 8.69
CA ALA A 26 -0.58 10.14 9.70
C ALA A 26 -2.07 10.51 9.83
N ALA A 27 -2.48 11.73 9.47
CA ALA A 27 -3.88 12.12 9.46
C ALA A 27 -4.61 11.51 8.26
N ALA A 28 -4.01 11.56 7.07
CA ALA A 28 -4.51 10.95 5.85
C ALA A 28 -4.73 9.43 6.04
N TRP A 29 -3.74 8.70 6.58
CA TRP A 29 -3.89 7.27 6.84
C TRP A 29 -4.96 6.93 7.87
N ARG A 30 -5.11 7.74 8.92
CA ARG A 30 -6.20 7.55 9.90
C ARG A 30 -7.56 7.78 9.26
N GLN A 31 -7.68 8.72 8.33
CA GLN A 31 -8.92 8.93 7.58
C GLN A 31 -9.19 7.78 6.63
N TYR A 32 -8.21 7.36 5.83
CA TYR A 32 -8.31 6.23 4.90
C TYR A 32 -8.71 4.93 5.61
N ARG A 33 -8.05 4.62 6.73
CA ARG A 33 -8.36 3.44 7.55
C ARG A 33 -9.82 3.43 8.02
N ARG A 34 -10.35 4.60 8.42
CA ARG A 34 -11.75 4.75 8.84
C ARG A 34 -12.71 4.59 7.67
N SER A 35 -12.47 5.25 6.54
CA SER A 35 -13.37 5.19 5.37
C SER A 35 -13.44 3.79 4.76
N ARG A 36 -12.34 3.03 4.80
CA ARG A 36 -12.27 1.63 4.33
C ARG A 36 -12.63 0.59 5.40
N HIS A 37 -13.05 1.02 6.60
CA HIS A 37 -13.42 0.14 7.72
C HIS A 37 -12.32 -0.88 8.11
N LEU A 38 -11.05 -0.49 7.97
CA LEU A 38 -9.90 -1.34 8.27
C LEU A 38 -9.61 -1.30 9.78
N THR A 39 -10.42 -2.00 10.57
CA THR A 39 -10.40 -1.86 12.05
C THR A 39 -9.37 -2.75 12.74
N ARG A 40 -8.87 -3.81 12.10
CA ARG A 40 -7.97 -4.79 12.72
C ARG A 40 -6.52 -4.31 12.85
N GLY A 41 -5.85 -4.76 13.91
CA GLY A 41 -4.46 -4.37 14.23
C GLY A 41 -3.38 -4.91 13.29
N ASN A 42 -3.71 -5.80 12.34
CA ASN A 42 -2.79 -6.39 11.37
C ASN A 42 -2.66 -5.56 10.07
N TRP A 43 -3.07 -4.29 10.10
CA TRP A 43 -2.90 -3.32 9.02
C TRP A 43 -1.93 -2.23 9.45
N HIS A 44 -0.82 -2.12 8.74
CA HIS A 44 0.26 -1.18 8.97
C HIS A 44 0.31 -0.19 7.81
N PHE A 45 0.36 1.10 8.12
CA PHE A 45 0.43 2.18 7.13
C PHE A 45 1.78 2.86 7.28
N LEU A 46 2.61 2.80 6.25
CA LEU A 46 3.95 3.35 6.27
C LEU A 46 3.98 4.73 5.60
N ILE A 47 4.66 5.64 6.28
CA ILE A 47 4.99 6.99 5.80
C ILE A 47 6.51 7.06 5.72
N GLY A 48 7.04 7.74 4.70
CA GLY A 48 8.47 7.89 4.53
C GLY A 48 8.85 9.23 3.89
N ALA A 49 10.09 9.64 4.11
CA ALA A 49 10.69 10.72 3.33
C ALA A 49 10.76 10.30 1.85
N ARG A 50 10.72 11.27 0.94
CA ARG A 50 10.69 11.05 -0.51
C ARG A 50 11.74 10.05 -1.01
N GLU A 51 12.98 10.23 -0.57
CA GLU A 51 14.10 9.35 -0.96
C GLU A 51 13.85 7.88 -0.56
N ALA A 52 13.28 7.65 0.64
CA ALA A 52 12.97 6.31 1.13
C ALA A 52 11.81 5.68 0.36
N VAL A 53 10.79 6.48 0.02
CA VAL A 53 9.64 6.08 -0.80
C VAL A 53 10.10 5.68 -2.20
N GLU A 54 10.91 6.51 -2.86
CA GLU A 54 11.45 6.24 -4.20
C GLU A 54 12.35 4.99 -4.22
N GLN A 55 13.22 4.83 -3.22
CA GLN A 55 14.06 3.63 -3.09
C GLN A 55 13.22 2.37 -2.87
N THR A 56 12.17 2.47 -2.05
CA THR A 56 11.26 1.35 -1.77
C THR A 56 10.50 0.96 -3.04
N ALA A 57 9.94 1.92 -3.77
CA ALA A 57 9.24 1.68 -5.04
C ALA A 57 10.13 0.93 -6.03
N ARG A 58 11.37 1.41 -6.24
CA ARG A 58 12.34 0.77 -7.14
C ARG A 58 12.65 -0.66 -6.73
N ARG A 59 12.86 -0.91 -5.43
CA ARG A 59 13.14 -2.27 -4.91
C ARG A 59 11.97 -3.22 -5.08
N LEU A 60 10.75 -2.70 -4.99
CA LEU A 60 9.51 -3.45 -5.17
C LEU A 60 9.08 -3.56 -6.65
N GLY A 61 9.88 -3.03 -7.59
CA GLY A 61 9.58 -3.07 -9.02
C GLY A 61 8.37 -2.22 -9.41
N PHE A 62 8.10 -1.17 -8.62
CA PHE A 62 6.99 -0.25 -8.79
C PHE A 62 7.49 1.04 -9.43
N GLU A 63 6.92 1.39 -10.58
CA GLU A 63 7.18 2.67 -11.24
C GLU A 63 6.01 3.60 -10.97
N PHE A 64 6.30 4.74 -10.36
CA PHE A 64 5.35 5.84 -10.23
C PHE A 64 6.00 7.10 -10.78
N TRP A 65 5.19 7.98 -11.34
CA TRP A 65 5.63 9.30 -11.77
C TRP A 65 4.65 10.35 -11.31
N ARG A 66 5.16 11.57 -11.11
CA ARG A 66 4.30 12.72 -10.83
C ARG A 66 3.94 13.41 -12.13
N TYR A 67 2.66 13.68 -12.29
CA TYR A 67 2.14 14.57 -13.31
C TYR A 67 1.43 15.73 -12.61
N ASP A 68 2.09 16.89 -12.60
CA ASP A 68 1.68 18.06 -11.83
C ASP A 68 1.46 17.72 -10.33
N GLN A 69 0.26 17.91 -9.80
CA GLN A 69 -0.07 17.63 -8.41
C GLN A 69 -0.52 16.17 -8.14
N HIS A 70 -0.44 15.29 -9.13
CA HIS A 70 -0.94 13.92 -9.03
C HIS A 70 0.19 12.90 -9.15
N VAL A 71 0.15 11.88 -8.28
CA VAL A 71 0.95 10.66 -8.47
C VAL A 71 0.19 9.74 -9.40
N VAL A 72 0.81 9.38 -10.52
CA VAL A 72 0.33 8.34 -11.42
C VAL A 72 1.09 7.08 -11.11
N HIS A 73 0.35 6.01 -10.83
CA HIS A 73 0.92 4.72 -10.48
C HIS A 73 0.01 3.59 -11.00
N ASP A 74 0.59 2.41 -11.26
CA ASP A 74 -0.19 1.18 -11.35
C ASP A 74 -0.55 0.71 -9.93
N SER A 75 -1.52 -0.19 -9.77
CA SER A 75 -1.86 -0.73 -8.44
C SER A 75 -1.38 -2.17 -8.34
N ARG A 76 -0.40 -2.42 -7.46
CA ARG A 76 0.19 -3.75 -7.26
C ARG A 76 0.03 -4.26 -5.84
N VAL A 77 -0.16 -5.57 -5.73
CA VAL A 77 -0.12 -6.31 -4.47
C VAL A 77 1.04 -7.29 -4.54
N LEU A 78 1.90 -7.25 -3.54
CA LEU A 78 3.02 -8.18 -3.39
C LEU A 78 2.73 -9.10 -2.22
N TYR A 79 2.91 -10.41 -2.42
CA TYR A 79 2.71 -11.42 -1.41
C TYR A 79 4.05 -11.96 -0.96
N PHE A 80 4.32 -11.85 0.33
CA PHE A 80 5.54 -12.36 0.96
C PHE A 80 5.21 -13.55 1.86
N ASP A 81 6.13 -14.51 1.93
CA ASP A 81 6.09 -15.55 2.96
C ASP A 81 6.60 -15.04 4.32
N GLU A 82 6.55 -15.90 5.34
CA GLU A 82 7.01 -15.61 6.70
C GLU A 82 8.51 -15.29 6.82
N ARG A 83 9.31 -15.57 5.77
CA ARG A 83 10.74 -15.26 5.69
C ARG A 83 10.99 -13.93 4.96
N GLY A 84 9.94 -13.27 4.49
CA GLY A 84 10.04 -12.06 3.67
C GLY A 84 10.42 -12.33 2.21
N THR A 85 10.24 -13.57 1.74
CA THR A 85 10.48 -13.92 0.33
C THR A 85 9.23 -13.58 -0.49
N LEU A 86 9.40 -12.87 -1.60
CA LEU A 86 8.31 -12.61 -2.54
C LEU A 86 7.87 -13.93 -3.18
N VAL A 87 6.61 -14.33 -2.98
CA VAL A 87 6.05 -15.58 -3.50
C VAL A 87 5.01 -15.40 -4.60
N ALA A 88 4.39 -14.21 -4.69
CA ALA A 88 3.47 -13.87 -5.76
C ALA A 88 3.30 -12.36 -5.91
N THR A 89 2.84 -11.94 -7.09
CA THR A 89 2.39 -10.58 -7.39
C THR A 89 0.97 -10.63 -7.93
N GLY A 90 0.16 -9.62 -7.62
CA GLY A 90 -1.16 -9.43 -8.20
C GLY A 90 -1.37 -7.95 -8.56
N GLU A 91 -2.36 -7.70 -9.41
CA GLU A 91 -2.84 -6.36 -9.74
C GLU A 91 -4.12 -6.10 -8.95
N THR A 92 -4.36 -4.85 -8.53
CA THR A 92 -5.73 -4.45 -8.16
C THR A 92 -6.35 -3.70 -9.33
N THR A 93 -7.59 -4.03 -9.66
CA THR A 93 -8.31 -3.44 -10.80
C THR A 93 -8.86 -2.04 -10.50
N GLU A 94 -8.38 -1.39 -9.44
CA GLU A 94 -8.72 -0.01 -9.13
C GLU A 94 -7.58 0.90 -9.63
N LEU A 95 -7.81 1.51 -10.80
CA LEU A 95 -7.15 2.74 -11.20
C LEU A 95 -7.61 3.84 -10.23
N GLU A 96 -7.04 3.86 -9.03
CA GLU A 96 -7.22 4.99 -8.12
C GLU A 96 -6.24 6.08 -8.55
N SER A 97 -6.72 7.02 -9.35
CA SER A 97 -6.13 8.36 -9.33
C SER A 97 -6.58 8.97 -8.01
N THR A 98 -5.65 9.38 -7.14
CA THR A 98 -5.97 10.18 -5.96
C THR A 98 -6.52 11.52 -6.43
N LYS A 99 -7.82 11.55 -6.74
CA LYS A 99 -8.56 12.78 -7.02
C LYS A 99 -8.77 13.50 -5.69
N ARG A 100 -8.36 14.75 -5.68
CA ARG A 100 -8.64 15.73 -4.64
C ARG A 100 -10.14 15.94 -4.45
#